data_AF-A0A2M9WD84-F1
#
_entry.id   AF-A0A2M9WD84-F1
#
_cell.length_a   1.000
_cell.length_b   1.000
_cell.length_c   1.000
_cell.angle_alpha   90.00
_cell.angle_beta   90.00
_cell.angle_gamma   90.00
#
_symmetry.space_group_name_H-M   'P 1'
#
loop_
_entity.id
_entity.type
_entity.pdbx_description
1 polymer ?
#
loop_
_entity_poly.entity_id
_entity_poly.type
_entity_poly.pdbx_seq_one_letter_code
_entity_poly.pdbx_strand_id
1 'polypeptide(L)'
;MHGIPAPAPAQFGSPAMAALALAHEQAAYWQQLLAAFAAAIEAEGFTFGTDAGEKVALPHDTRALAGAAIVKARSRHISPQRSEGDLEDFLLQAARDGYAGCWADWCQRGAEAAGWYVIRREVNPPADRGSTE
;
A
#
# COMPACT_ATOMS: atom_id res chain seq x y z
N MET A 1 30.23 -30.82 3.36
CA MET A 1 29.23 -29.75 3.52
C MET A 1 28.18 -30.22 4.51
N HIS A 2 28.21 -29.76 5.76
CA HIS A 2 27.14 -30.06 6.72
C HIS A 2 26.07 -28.97 6.63
N GLY A 3 24.86 -29.35 6.21
CA GLY A 3 23.70 -28.47 6.17
C GLY A 3 23.25 -28.12 7.59
N ILE A 4 22.93 -26.85 7.82
CA ILE A 4 22.35 -26.40 9.08
C ILE A 4 21.01 -27.12 9.25
N PRO A 5 20.76 -27.83 10.37
CA PRO A 5 19.48 -28.48 10.61
C PRO A 5 18.38 -27.42 10.66
N ALA A 6 17.30 -27.66 9.92
CA ALA A 6 16.15 -26.76 9.92
C ALA A 6 15.54 -26.69 11.33
N PRO A 7 15.08 -25.50 11.77
CA PRO A 7 14.44 -25.36 13.08
C PRO A 7 13.21 -26.27 13.16
N ALA A 8 13.01 -26.89 14.33
CA ALA A 8 11.85 -27.73 14.57
C ALA A 8 10.55 -26.90 14.44
N PRO A 9 9.46 -27.48 13.90
CA PRO A 9 8.21 -26.77 13.76
C PRO A 9 7.64 -26.39 15.13
N ALA A 10 6.99 -25.23 15.20
CA ALA A 10 6.27 -24.83 16.40
C ALA A 10 5.16 -25.84 16.72
N GLN A 11 4.93 -26.10 18.01
CA GLN A 11 3.84 -26.98 18.43
C GLN A 11 2.49 -26.40 18.00
N PHE A 12 1.59 -27.26 17.52
CA PHE A 12 0.26 -26.84 17.08
C PHE A 12 -0.53 -26.17 18.22
N GLY A 13 -1.10 -25.00 17.95
CA GLY A 13 -1.83 -24.20 18.94
C GLY A 13 -0.96 -23.48 19.98
N SER A 14 0.36 -23.54 19.88
CA SER A 14 1.26 -22.84 20.80
C SER A 14 1.31 -21.33 20.54
N PRO A 15 1.72 -20.52 21.54
CA PRO A 15 1.99 -19.09 21.34
C PRO A 15 2.99 -18.81 20.21
N ALA A 16 3.98 -19.68 20.02
CA ALA A 16 4.93 -19.58 18.92
C ALA A 16 4.25 -19.75 17.54
N MET A 17 3.36 -20.74 17.41
CA MET A 17 2.56 -20.91 16.20
C MET A 17 1.63 -19.71 15.97
N ALA A 18 1.01 -19.17 17.03
CA ALA A 18 0.15 -18.00 16.92
C ALA A 18 0.91 -16.74 16.45
N ALA A 19 2.13 -16.52 16.93
CA ALA A 19 2.98 -15.42 16.48
C ALA A 19 3.38 -15.59 15.00
N LEU A 20 3.70 -16.82 14.57
CA LEU A 20 3.98 -17.12 13.17
C LEU A 20 2.75 -16.89 12.28
N ALA A 21 1.57 -17.35 12.71
CA ALA A 21 0.32 -17.11 12.00
C ALA A 21 0.00 -15.61 11.90
N LEU A 22 0.18 -14.87 12.99
CA LEU A 22 0.01 -13.41 13.00
C LEU A 22 0.97 -12.73 12.00
N ALA A 23 2.26 -13.07 12.03
CA ALA A 23 3.24 -12.50 11.11
C ALA A 23 2.91 -12.84 9.65
N HIS A 24 2.47 -14.07 9.39
CA HIS A 24 2.08 -14.53 8.06
C HIS A 24 0.87 -13.76 7.52
N GLU A 25 -0.24 -13.74 8.27
CA GLU A 25 -1.49 -13.09 7.84
C GLU A 25 -1.32 -11.57 7.74
N GLN A 26 -0.63 -10.95 8.69
CA GLN A 26 -0.44 -9.50 8.70
C GLN A 26 0.49 -9.04 7.57
N ALA A 27 1.51 -9.82 7.21
CA ALA A 27 2.41 -9.46 6.12
C ALA A 27 1.66 -9.40 4.77
N ALA A 28 0.89 -10.44 4.45
CA ALA A 28 0.11 -10.49 3.21
C ALA A 28 -0.95 -9.37 3.18
N TYR A 29 -1.62 -9.12 4.31
CA TYR A 29 -2.56 -8.04 4.47
C TYR A 29 -1.93 -6.66 4.17
N TRP A 30 -0.82 -6.33 4.85
CA TRP A 30 -0.14 -5.04 4.67
C TRP A 30 0.47 -4.88 3.28
N GLN A 31 1.00 -5.95 2.69
CA GLN A 31 1.49 -5.92 1.30
C GLN A 31 0.39 -5.54 0.32
N GLN A 32 -0.82 -6.09 0.46
CA GLN A 32 -1.94 -5.73 -0.41
C GLN A 32 -2.37 -4.28 -0.25
N LEU A 33 -2.38 -3.75 0.98
CA LEU A 33 -2.72 -2.35 1.23
C LEU A 33 -1.68 -1.40 0.65
N LEU A 34 -0.40 -1.70 0.83
CA LEU A 34 0.70 -0.90 0.28
C LEU A 34 0.73 -0.94 -1.25
N ALA A 35 0.43 -2.09 -1.86
CA ALA A 35 0.31 -2.21 -3.31
C ALA A 35 -0.86 -1.38 -3.86
N ALA A 36 -2.02 -1.41 -3.19
CA ALA A 36 -3.18 -0.59 -3.57
C ALA A 36 -2.86 0.91 -3.42
N PHE A 37 -2.14 1.29 -2.36
CA PHE A 37 -1.69 2.66 -2.16
C PHE A 37 -0.76 3.13 -3.29
N ALA A 38 0.28 2.34 -3.60
CA ALA A 38 1.24 2.65 -4.67
C ALA A 38 0.55 2.81 -6.03
N ALA A 39 -0.30 1.85 -6.42
CA ALA A 39 -1.03 1.90 -7.68
C ALA A 39 -1.93 3.15 -7.80
N ALA A 40 -2.58 3.55 -6.70
CA ALA A 40 -3.46 4.71 -6.70
C ALA A 40 -2.68 6.02 -6.86
N ILE A 41 -1.54 6.19 -6.17
CA ILE A 41 -0.74 7.42 -6.30
C ILE A 41 0.02 7.48 -7.64
N GLU A 42 0.35 6.32 -8.23
CA GLU A 42 0.96 6.22 -9.56
C GLU A 42 0.03 6.70 -10.67
N ALA A 43 -1.26 6.41 -10.58
CA ALA A 43 -2.27 6.91 -11.51
C ALA A 43 -2.35 8.45 -11.49
N GLU A 44 -1.96 9.08 -10.37
CA GLU A 44 -1.97 10.52 -10.15
C GLU A 44 -0.60 11.18 -10.41
N GLY A 45 0.37 10.43 -10.94
CA GLY A 45 1.69 10.96 -11.30
C GLY A 45 2.68 11.06 -10.14
N PHE A 46 2.48 10.29 -9.07
CA PHE A 46 3.43 10.14 -7.97
C PHE A 46 4.08 8.75 -7.99
N THR A 47 5.15 8.56 -7.25
CA THR A 47 5.75 7.24 -7.02
C THR A 47 6.50 7.23 -5.69
N PHE A 48 7.19 6.13 -5.38
CA PHE A 48 8.04 6.02 -4.21
C PHE A 48 9.52 6.11 -4.58
N GLY A 49 10.24 6.98 -3.89
CA GLY A 49 11.69 7.11 -3.93
C GLY A 49 12.32 6.79 -2.58
N THR A 50 13.64 6.63 -2.56
CA THR A 50 14.42 6.42 -1.31
C THR A 50 15.17 7.68 -0.86
N ASP A 51 15.17 8.73 -1.68
CA ASP A 51 15.70 10.04 -1.28
C ASP A 51 14.64 10.84 -0.51
N ALA A 52 14.93 11.13 0.75
CA ALA A 52 14.08 11.94 1.61
C ALA A 52 14.01 13.42 1.15
N GLY A 53 15.02 13.90 0.42
CA GLY A 53 15.08 15.27 -0.10
C GLY A 53 14.04 15.56 -1.19
N GLU A 54 13.57 14.52 -1.87
CA GLU A 54 12.56 14.61 -2.94
C GLU A 54 11.13 14.44 -2.42
N LYS A 55 10.95 14.20 -1.11
CA LYS A 55 9.65 13.94 -0.50
C LYS A 55 8.67 15.08 -0.78
N VAL A 56 7.49 14.73 -1.28
CA VAL A 56 6.38 15.66 -1.49
C VAL A 56 5.16 15.26 -0.66
N ALA A 57 4.35 16.26 -0.32
CA ALA A 57 3.03 16.02 0.24
C ALA A 57 2.05 15.63 -0.88
N LEU A 58 1.25 14.58 -0.65
CA LEU A 58 0.16 14.22 -1.55
C LEU A 58 -0.94 15.30 -1.50
N PRO A 59 -1.47 15.73 -2.66
CA PRO A 59 -2.68 16.53 -2.71
C PRO A 59 -3.85 15.85 -1.99
N HIS A 60 -4.78 16.64 -1.49
CA HIS A 60 -5.95 16.13 -0.75
C HIS A 60 -6.74 15.10 -1.55
N ASP A 61 -7.00 15.39 -2.83
CA ASP A 61 -7.81 14.52 -3.71
C ASP A 61 -7.09 13.20 -3.99
N THR A 62 -5.79 13.25 -4.31
CA THR A 62 -4.95 12.06 -4.49
C THR A 62 -4.92 11.22 -3.22
N ARG A 63 -4.78 11.85 -2.05
CA ARG A 63 -4.81 11.16 -0.75
C ARG A 63 -6.17 10.49 -0.51
N ALA A 64 -7.28 11.14 -0.86
CA ALA A 64 -8.61 10.57 -0.73
C ALA A 64 -8.81 9.36 -1.65
N LEU A 65 -8.39 9.46 -2.92
CA LEU A 65 -8.44 8.36 -3.88
C LEU A 65 -7.60 7.16 -3.42
N ALA A 66 -6.38 7.42 -2.97
CA ALA A 66 -5.49 6.38 -2.47
C ALA A 66 -6.06 5.73 -1.20
N GLY A 67 -6.64 6.52 -0.31
CA GLY A 67 -7.39 6.04 0.86
C GLY A 67 -8.54 5.10 0.49
N ALA A 68 -9.36 5.48 -0.50
CA ALA A 68 -10.45 4.65 -0.99
C ALA A 68 -9.94 3.33 -1.59
N ALA A 69 -8.86 3.36 -2.36
CA ALA A 69 -8.23 2.16 -2.92
C ALA A 69 -7.74 1.20 -1.81
N ILE A 70 -7.14 1.73 -0.74
CA ILE A 70 -6.71 0.93 0.43
C ILE A 70 -7.92 0.31 1.13
N VAL A 71 -8.96 1.09 1.39
CA VAL A 71 -10.19 0.60 2.05
C VAL A 71 -10.85 -0.49 1.20
N LYS A 72 -10.82 -0.35 -0.13
CA LYS A 72 -11.31 -1.35 -1.08
C LYS A 72 -10.51 -2.65 -0.98
N ALA A 73 -9.18 -2.57 -1.01
CA ALA A 73 -8.29 -3.71 -0.86
C ALA A 73 -8.52 -4.42 0.49
N ARG A 74 -8.62 -3.66 1.58
CA ARG A 74 -8.94 -4.15 2.92
C ARG A 74 -10.27 -4.91 2.95
N SER A 75 -11.32 -4.34 2.36
CA SER A 75 -12.65 -4.97 2.35
C SER A 75 -12.63 -6.29 1.60
N ARG A 76 -11.91 -6.37 0.47
CA ARG A 76 -11.77 -7.60 -0.31
C ARG A 76 -10.97 -8.67 0.43
N HIS A 77 -9.96 -8.27 1.20
CA HIS A 77 -9.19 -9.20 2.03
C HIS A 77 -10.03 -9.78 3.17
N ILE A 78 -10.75 -8.93 3.91
CA ILE A 78 -11.50 -9.34 5.12
C ILE A 78 -12.84 -10.01 4.76
N SER A 79 -13.47 -9.61 3.65
CA SER A 79 -14.81 -10.08 3.27
C SER A 79 -14.85 -10.34 1.77
N PRO A 80 -14.19 -11.40 1.27
CA PRO A 80 -14.09 -11.69 -0.16
C PRO A 80 -15.45 -12.00 -0.81
N GLN A 81 -16.46 -12.37 -0.02
CA GLN A 81 -17.81 -12.66 -0.51
C GLN A 81 -18.74 -11.43 -0.55
N ARG A 82 -18.26 -10.25 -0.13
CA ARG A 82 -19.05 -9.01 -0.17
C ARG A 82 -19.38 -8.66 -1.62
N SER A 83 -20.62 -8.26 -1.89
CA SER A 83 -21.03 -7.82 -3.23
C SER A 83 -20.32 -6.51 -3.62
N GLU A 84 -20.16 -6.25 -4.92
CA GLU A 84 -19.53 -5.00 -5.37
C GLU A 84 -20.40 -3.77 -5.05
N GLY A 85 -21.73 -3.90 -5.06
CA GLY A 85 -22.64 -2.81 -4.66
C GLY A 85 -22.49 -2.42 -3.19
N ASP A 86 -22.45 -3.39 -2.28
CA ASP A 86 -22.21 -3.12 -0.84
C ASP A 86 -20.82 -2.51 -0.60
N LEU A 87 -19.85 -2.86 -1.45
CA LEU A 87 -18.50 -2.32 -1.38
C LEU A 87 -18.47 -0.85 -1.83
N GLU A 88 -19.18 -0.50 -2.88
CA GLU A 88 -19.29 0.88 -3.36
C GLU A 88 -19.96 1.79 -2.33
N ASP A 89 -21.07 1.37 -1.73
CA ASP A 89 -21.75 2.11 -0.67
C ASP A 89 -20.84 2.32 0.55
N PHE A 90 -20.11 1.27 0.94
CA PHE A 90 -19.14 1.35 2.02
C PHE A 90 -17.99 2.33 1.73
N LEU A 91 -17.48 2.33 0.49
CA LEU A 91 -16.40 3.24 0.07
C LEU A 91 -16.87 4.70 0.03
N LEU A 92 -18.11 4.93 -0.43
CA LEU A 92 -18.70 6.27 -0.43
C LEU A 92 -18.81 6.82 0.99
N GLN A 93 -19.25 6.01 1.95
CA GLN A 93 -19.31 6.41 3.35
C GLN A 93 -17.91 6.64 3.95
N ALA A 94 -16.96 5.75 3.65
CA ALA A 94 -15.58 5.88 4.10
C ALA A 94 -14.88 7.16 3.60
N ALA A 95 -15.21 7.62 2.38
CA ALA A 95 -14.72 8.88 1.84
C ALA A 95 -15.33 10.09 2.56
N ARG A 96 -16.64 10.06 2.85
CA ARG A 96 -17.38 11.15 3.50
C ARG A 96 -16.91 11.42 4.93
N ASP A 97 -16.63 10.37 5.70
CA ASP A 97 -16.29 10.50 7.13
C ASP A 97 -14.78 10.70 7.36
N GLY A 98 -13.99 10.86 6.29
CA GLY A 98 -12.53 11.01 6.37
C GLY A 98 -11.78 9.72 6.74
N TYR A 99 -12.49 8.62 6.96
CA TYR A 99 -11.93 7.31 7.30
C TYR A 99 -10.94 6.81 6.25
N ALA A 100 -11.25 7.02 4.96
CA ALA A 100 -10.35 6.67 3.86
C ALA A 100 -9.01 7.42 3.93
N GLY A 101 -9.02 8.71 4.25
CA GLY A 101 -7.80 9.53 4.33
C GLY A 101 -6.82 9.07 5.40
N CYS A 102 -7.32 8.57 6.54
CA CYS A 102 -6.49 7.99 7.61
C CYS A 102 -5.70 6.75 7.13
N TRP A 103 -6.29 5.94 6.25
CA TRP A 103 -5.62 4.77 5.70
C TRP A 103 -4.43 5.15 4.82
N ALA A 104 -4.57 6.19 3.99
CA ALA A 104 -3.47 6.72 3.21
C ALA A 104 -2.31 7.19 4.11
N ASP A 105 -2.60 7.87 5.23
CA ASP A 105 -1.57 8.30 6.17
C ASP A 105 -0.86 7.12 6.83
N TRP A 106 -1.58 6.05 7.16
CA TRP A 106 -1.00 4.86 7.77
C TRP A 106 -0.07 4.13 6.81
N CYS A 107 -0.50 3.93 5.56
CA CYS A 107 0.35 3.35 4.52
C CYS A 107 1.57 4.24 4.24
N GLN A 108 1.39 5.56 4.17
CA GLN A 108 2.52 6.48 3.98
C GLN A 108 3.52 6.40 5.13
N ARG A 109 3.07 6.46 6.39
CA ARG A 109 3.98 6.31 7.55
C ARG A 109 4.68 4.95 7.58
N GLY A 110 3.99 3.88 7.17
CA GLY A 110 4.58 2.56 7.05
C GLY A 110 5.69 2.51 5.99
N ALA A 111 5.47 3.13 4.84
CA ALA A 111 6.48 3.26 3.79
C ALA A 111 7.68 4.11 4.27
N GLU A 112 7.43 5.26 4.92
CA GLU A 112 8.47 6.15 5.43
C GLU A 112 9.32 5.47 6.51
N ALA A 113 8.71 4.67 7.39
CA ALA A 113 9.44 3.88 8.38
C ALA A 113 10.37 2.82 7.74
N ALA A 114 10.08 2.41 6.50
CA ALA A 114 10.92 1.53 5.69
C ALA A 114 11.90 2.29 4.76
N GLY A 115 11.98 3.61 4.86
CA GLY A 115 12.88 4.46 4.05
C GLY A 115 12.33 4.82 2.67
N TRP A 116 11.02 4.69 2.44
CA TRP A 116 10.37 5.03 1.18
C TRP A 116 9.50 6.28 1.33
N TYR A 117 9.67 7.23 0.42
CA TYR A 117 9.01 8.53 0.44
C TYR A 117 8.22 8.73 -0.84
N VAL A 118 7.06 9.38 -0.73
CA VAL A 118 6.30 9.79 -1.91
C VAL A 118 7.04 10.91 -2.61
N ILE A 119 7.30 10.73 -3.90
CA ILE A 119 7.97 11.70 -4.79
C ILE A 119 7.10 11.97 -6.02
N ARG A 120 7.33 13.09 -6.69
CA ARG A 120 6.73 13.36 -8.02
C ARG A 120 7.37 12.40 -9.02
N ARG A 121 6.56 11.78 -9.87
CA ARG A 121 7.09 11.03 -11.01
C ARG A 121 7.68 12.03 -12.01
N GLU A 122 8.96 11.94 -12.30
CA GLU A 122 9.53 12.66 -13.43
C GLU A 122 8.84 12.19 -14.71
N VAL A 123 7.99 13.03 -15.28
CA VAL A 123 7.55 12.84 -16.66
C VAL A 123 8.73 13.30 -17.49
N ASN A 124 9.62 12.38 -17.87
CA ASN A 124 10.58 12.67 -18.92
C ASN A 124 9.77 13.09 -20.15
N PRO A 125 9.82 14.37 -20.60
CA PRO A 125 9.20 14.70 -21.86
C PRO A 125 9.87 13.83 -22.93
N PRO A 126 9.13 13.32 -23.94
CA PRO A 126 9.77 12.63 -25.05
C PRO A 126 10.86 13.57 -25.57
N ALA A 127 12.11 13.10 -25.54
CA ALA A 127 13.25 13.84 -26.03
C ALA A 127 12.88 14.35 -27.42
N ASP A 128 12.63 15.66 -27.49
CA ASP A 128 12.42 16.35 -28.75
C ASP A 128 13.70 16.09 -29.54
N ARG A 129 13.63 15.15 -30.49
CA ARG A 129 14.68 15.00 -31.50
C ARG A 129 14.53 16.15 -32.46
N GLY A 130 14.75 17.36 -31.96
CA GLY A 130 15.12 18.51 -32.75
C GLY A 130 16.60 18.41 -33.05
N SER A 131 16.95 17.87 -34.21
CA SER A 131 18.15 18.21 -34.96
C SER A 131 17.90 17.78 -36.41
N THR A 132 17.45 18.69 -37.27
CA THR A 132 18.20 19.76 -37.97
C THR A 132 18.76 19.27 -39.30
N GLU A 133 18.40 20.04 -40.33
CA GLU A 133 18.97 20.16 -41.68
C GLU A 133 18.65 19.09 -42.73
#